data_AF-A0AAN9BM10-F1
#
_entry.id   AF-A0AAN9BM10-F1
#
_cell.length_a   1.000
_cell.length_b   1.000
_cell.length_c   1.000
_cell.angle_alpha   90.00
_cell.angle_beta   90.00
_cell.angle_gamma   90.00
#
_symmetry.space_group_name_H-M   'P 1'
#
loop_
_entity.id
_entity.type
_entity.pdbx_description
1 polymer ?
#
loop_
_entity_poly.entity_id
_entity_poly.type
_entity_poly.pdbx_seq_one_letter_code
_entity_poly.pdbx_strand_id
1 'polypeptide(L)' 'MPPRRKLSDLDRRRAIGWLQDGVAARQVAQRLAVAPSVIIRLKQRFQATGRVQERQRSQWSAQSHHTKRGSLHATKNGYG' A
#
# COMPACT_ATOMS: atom_id res chain seq x y z
N MET A 1 -11.07 -7.44 21.18
CA MET A 1 -10.79 -6.36 20.20
C MET A 1 -11.22 -6.86 18.82
N PRO A 2 -12.22 -6.25 18.17
CA PRO A 2 -12.63 -6.68 16.83
C PRO A 2 -11.48 -6.48 15.83
N PRO A 3 -11.32 -7.38 14.84
CA PRO A 3 -10.22 -7.30 13.89
C PRO A 3 -10.28 -5.98 13.11
N ARG A 4 -9.14 -5.29 13.01
CA ARG A 4 -8.99 -4.02 12.28
C ARG A 4 -9.17 -4.27 10.78
N ARG A 5 -10.41 -4.24 10.31
CA ARG A 5 -10.73 -4.33 8.88
C ARG A 5 -10.09 -3.12 8.19
N LYS A 6 -9.09 -3.38 7.33
CA LYS A 6 -8.45 -2.32 6.54
C LYS A 6 -9.48 -1.79 5.54
N LEU A 7 -9.67 -0.47 5.52
CA LEU A 7 -10.56 0.20 4.57
C LEU A 7 -10.04 -0.05 3.15
N SER A 8 -10.88 -0.66 2.30
CA SER A 8 -10.58 -0.89 0.88
C SER A 8 -10.38 0.44 0.15
N ASP A 9 -9.60 0.46 -0.93
CA ASP A 9 -9.41 1.66 -1.75
C ASP A 9 -10.74 2.20 -2.32
N LEU A 10 -11.69 1.32 -2.58
CA LEU A 10 -13.03 1.70 -3.04
C LEU A 10 -13.82 2.43 -1.94
N ASP A 11 -13.75 1.92 -0.71
CA ASP A 11 -14.39 2.54 0.46
C ASP A 11 -13.75 3.87 0.83
N ARG A 12 -12.42 4.00 0.64
CA ARG A 12 -11.71 5.28 0.82
C ARG A 12 -12.19 6.34 -0.17
N ARG A 13 -12.37 5.98 -1.45
CA ARG A 13 -12.89 6.89 -2.47
C ARG A 13 -14.32 7.33 -2.15
N ARG A 14 -15.18 6.39 -1.76
CA ARG A 14 -16.56 6.68 -1.33
C ARG A 14 -16.59 7.59 -0.11
N ALA A 15 -15.75 7.32 0.89
CA ALA A 15 -15.65 8.15 2.09
C ALA A 15 -15.23 9.59 1.77
N ILE A 16 -14.23 9.78 0.89
CA ILE A 16 -13.79 11.12 0.46
C ILE A 16 -14.87 11.84 -0.34
N GLY A 17 -15.57 11.15 -1.25
CA GLY A 17 -16.69 11.73 -1.98
C GLY A 17 -17.77 12.27 -1.04
N TRP A 18 -18.24 11.45 -0.10
CA TRP A 18 -19.22 11.89 0.90
C TRP A 18 -18.72 13.04 1.79
N LEU A 19 -17.43 13.06 2.15
CA LEU A 19 -16.85 14.17 2.90
C LEU A 19 -16.81 15.47 2.07
N GLN A 20 -16.63 15.38 0.75
CA GLN A 20 -16.67 16.54 -0.16
C GLN A 20 -18.10 17.03 -0.36
N ASP A 21 -19.09 16.14 -0.38
CA ASP A 21 -20.52 16.46 -0.39
C ASP A 21 -21.04 17.03 0.95
N GLY A 22 -20.16 17.20 1.95
CA GLY A 22 -20.50 17.78 3.26
C GLY A 22 -21.08 16.78 4.26
N VAL A 23 -21.08 15.47 3.98
CA VAL A 23 -21.53 14.46 4.92
C VAL A 23 -20.59 14.40 6.13
N ALA A 24 -21.16 14.37 7.33
CA ALA A 24 -20.40 14.32 8.57
C ALA A 24 -19.55 13.03 8.66
N ALA A 25 -18.31 13.15 9.13
CA ALA A 25 -17.39 12.02 9.29
C ALA A 25 -17.96 10.88 10.15
N ARG A 26 -18.81 11.20 11.14
CA ARG A 26 -19.49 10.23 11.99
C ARG A 26 -20.52 9.39 11.21
N GLN A 27 -21.29 10.02 10.32
CA GLN A 27 -22.23 9.31 9.43
C GLN A 27 -21.49 8.44 8.42
N VAL A 28 -20.39 8.94 7.83
CA VAL A 28 -19.55 8.16 6.92
C VAL A 28 -18.98 6.92 7.63
N ALA A 29 -18.50 7.08 8.87
CA ALA A 29 -17.98 5.99 9.68
C ALA A 29 -19.04 4.90 9.97
N GLN A 30 -20.27 5.31 10.30
CA GLN A 30 -21.39 4.39 10.51
C GLN A 30 -21.74 3.62 9.22
N ARG A 31 -21.83 4.31 8.08
CA ARG A 31 -22.13 3.70 6.77
C ARG A 31 -21.10 2.66 6.35
N LEU A 32 -19.83 2.87 6.70
CA LEU A 32 -18.73 1.96 6.37
C LEU A 32 -18.39 0.97 7.51
N ALA A 33 -19.16 0.97 8.60
CA ALA A 33 -18.91 0.17 9.79
C ALA A 33 -17.47 0.26 10.31
N VAL A 34 -16.90 1.48 10.31
CA VAL A 34 -15.53 1.74 10.78
C VAL A 34 -15.50 2.76 11.90
N ALA A 35 -14.38 2.80 12.62
CA ALA A 35 -14.18 3.79 13.66
C ALA A 35 -14.08 5.21 13.07
N PRO A 36 -14.68 6.24 13.72
CA PRO A 36 -14.60 7.63 13.26
C PRO A 36 -13.16 8.14 13.11
N SER A 37 -12.24 7.63 13.94
CA SER A 37 -10.81 7.96 13.88
C SER A 37 -10.16 7.55 12.55
N VAL A 38 -10.66 6.51 11.88
CA VAL A 38 -10.18 6.09 10.54
C VAL A 38 -10.55 7.14 9.50
N ILE A 39 -11.79 7.66 9.55
CA ILE A 39 -12.28 8.69 8.63
C ILE A 39 -11.56 10.02 8.86
N ILE A 40 -11.31 10.41 10.11
CA ILE A 40 -10.55 11.62 10.44
C ILE A 40 -9.12 11.53 9.88
N ARG A 41 -8.42 10.42 10.11
CA ARG A 41 -7.07 10.21 9.56
C ARG A 41 -7.05 10.21 8.04
N LEU A 42 -8.07 9.62 7.41
CA LEU A 42 -8.22 9.61 5.95
C LEU A 42 -8.39 11.05 5.41
N LYS A 43 -9.25 11.85 6.03
CA LYS A 43 -9.47 13.26 5.67
C LYS A 43 -8.19 14.08 5.81
N GLN A 44 -7.49 13.97 6.95
CA GLN A 44 -6.23 14.68 7.19
C GLN A 44 -5.17 14.32 6.15
N ARG A 45 -5.04 13.02 5.83
CA ARG A 45 -4.10 12.56 4.80
C ARG A 45 -4.45 13.08 3.41
N PHE A 46 -5.75 13.09 3.08
CA PHE A 46 -6.23 13.62 1.81
C PHE A 46 -5.97 15.13 1.69
N GLN A 47 -6.21 15.90 2.76
CA GLN A 47 -5.87 17.33 2.80
C GLN A 47 -4.36 17.57 2.64
N ALA A 48 -3.51 16.73 3.24
CA ALA A 48 -2.07 16.89 3.18
C ALA A 48 -1.44 16.47 1.83
N THR A 49 -2.04 15.51 1.11
CA THR A 49 -1.39 14.89 -0.07
C THR A 49 -2.22 14.93 -1.35
N GLY A 50 -3.51 15.27 -1.28
CA GLY A 50 -4.45 15.17 -2.39
C GLY A 50 -4.73 13.74 -2.87
N ARG A 51 -4.15 12.72 -2.21
CA ARG A 51 -4.22 11.32 -2.64
C ARG A 51 -5.09 10.49 -1.70
N VAL A 52 -5.99 9.71 -2.29
CA VAL A 52 -6.93 8.82 -1.58
C VAL A 52 -6.32 7.42 -1.33
N GLN A 53 -5.37 7.00 -2.17
CA GLN A 53 -4.75 5.68 -2.07
C GLN A 53 -3.76 5.60 -0.89
N GLU A 54 -3.74 4.45 -0.22
CA GLU A 54 -2.61 4.12 0.64
C GLU A 54 -1.37 4.08 -0.25
N ARG A 55 -0.28 4.78 0.14
CA ARG A 55 1.03 4.57 -0.48
C ARG A 55 1.30 3.07 -0.40
N GLN A 56 1.16 2.34 -1.52
CA GLN A 56 1.62 0.98 -1.63
C GLN A 56 3.06 1.04 -1.15
N ARG A 57 3.32 0.41 0.00
CA ARG A 57 4.68 0.22 0.47
C ARG A 57 5.29 -0.68 -0.58
N SER A 58 6.01 -0.08 -1.52
CA SER A 58 6.74 -0.78 -2.56
C SER A 58 7.55 -1.83 -1.83
N GLN A 59 7.07 -3.09 -1.87
CA GLN A 59 7.89 -4.22 -1.50
C GLN A 59 8.91 -4.28 -2.63
N TRP A 60 9.99 -3.52 -2.46
CA TRP A 60 11.23 -3.79 -3.15
C TRP A 60 11.68 -5.15 -2.65
N SER A 61 11.13 -6.21 -3.24
CA SER A 61 11.68 -7.54 -3.09
C SER A 61 13.05 -7.45 -3.74
N ALA A 62 14.09 -7.45 -2.92
CA ALA A 62 15.39 -7.94 -3.30
C ALA A 62 15.19 -9.35 -3.88
N GLN A 63 14.90 -9.43 -5.17
CA GLN A 63 15.06 -10.66 -5.92
C GLN A 63 16.56 -10.82 -6.07
N SER A 64 17.09 -11.58 -5.11
CA SER A 64 18.41 -12.18 -5.11
C SER A 64 18.81 -12.59 -6.53
N HIS A 65 19.69 -11.81 -7.14
CA HIS A 65 20.56 -12.29 -8.21
C HIS A 65 21.56 -13.29 -7.59
N HIS A 66 21.07 -14.46 -7.17
CA HIS A 66 21.88 -15.65 -7.06
C HIS A 66 22.00 -16.22 -8.48
N THR A 67 22.96 -15.70 -9.24
CA THR A 67 23.47 -16.41 -10.41
C THR A 67 24.80 -17.05 -10.03
N LYS A 68 24.70 -18.34 -9.73
CA LYS A 68 25.71 -19.40 -9.87
C LYS A 68 27.17 -18.95 -9.91
N ARG A 69 27.80 -19.13 -8.75
CA ARG A 69 29.22 -19.51 -8.64
C ARG A 69 29.38 -20.87 -9.34
N GLY A 70 30.26 -20.97 -10.34
CA GLY A 70 30.72 -22.26 -10.86
C GLY A 70 30.85 -22.35 -12.38
N SER A 71 31.94 -21.81 -12.93
CA SER A 71 32.63 -22.42 -14.07
C SER A 71 34.05 -21.84 -14.17
N LEU A 72 34.93 -22.29 -13.27
CA LEU A 72 36.35 -22.36 -13.58
C LEU A 72 36.54 -23.59 -14.44
N HIS A 73 37.23 -23.46 -15.57
CA HIS A 73 38.20 -24.40 -16.16
C HIS A 73 38.35 -24.07 -17.65
N ALA A 74 39.21 -23.10 -17.96
CA ALA A 74 39.73 -22.93 -19.31
C ALA A 74 41.11 -22.29 -19.25
N THR A 75 42.14 -23.06 -18.94
CA THR A 75 43.49 -22.74 -19.40
C THR A 75 44.30 -24.01 -19.67
N LYS A 76 44.59 -24.18 -20.97
CA LYS A 76 45.89 -24.54 -21.58
C LYS A 76 46.47 -25.92 -21.25
N ASN A 77 46.59 -26.75 -22.29
CA ASN A 77 47.82 -27.44 -22.68
C ASN A 77 47.61 -28.16 -24.03
N GLY A 78 48.09 -27.54 -25.11
CA GLY A 78 48.29 -28.19 -26.40
C GLY A 78 49.80 -28.31 -26.62
N TYR A 79 50.31 -29.54 -26.58
CA TYR A 79 51.65 -29.88 -27.01
C TYR A 79 51.64 -30.03 -28.53
N GLY A 80 52.57 -29.36 -29.20
CA GLY A 80 52.92 -29.51 -30.61
C GLY A 80 54.38 -29.13 -30.76
#